data_AF-A0A7K1TIW8-F1
#
_entry.id   AF-A0A7K1TIW8-F1
#
_cell.length_a   1.000
_cell.length_b   1.000
_cell.length_c   1.000
_cell.angle_alpha   90.00
_cell.angle_beta   90.00
_cell.angle_gamma   90.00
#
_symmetry.space_group_name_H-M   'P 1'
#
loop_
_entity.id
_entity.type
_entity.pdbx_description
1 polymer ?
#
loop_
_entity_poly.entity_id
_entity_poly.type
_entity_poly.pdbx_seq_one_letter_code
_entity_poly.pdbx_strand_id
1 'polypeptide(L)'
;MRRHQRRLARSLRLLPAGSLAYLVTLYPLRPVKLLSDALADTADFFVEHVHLTAIVFDNTDDVTIWATTFRDDDEYFFHLGLPFHDLDTLLRVAGDRAELLAEQVADALASAEEYPCLLEYTSEESPPIALPGVALKLAVTYPADADEVDDPQPHNIFYLEGIFARLSS
;
A
#
# COMPACT_ATOMS: atom_id res chain seq x y z
N MET A 1 -13.66 -2.92 -18.40
CA MET A 1 -13.60 -3.14 -16.93
C MET A 1 -13.53 -4.61 -16.49
N ARG A 2 -14.54 -5.48 -16.72
CA ARG A 2 -14.63 -6.82 -16.08
C ARG A 2 -13.54 -7.87 -16.40
N ARG A 3 -12.68 -7.71 -17.42
CA ARG A 3 -11.70 -8.76 -17.81
C ARG A 3 -10.36 -8.68 -17.06
N HIS A 4 -9.98 -7.50 -16.58
CA HIS A 4 -8.68 -7.28 -15.94
C HIS A 4 -8.72 -7.61 -14.44
N GLN A 5 -9.76 -7.11 -13.74
CA GLN A 5 -10.10 -7.54 -12.38
C GLN A 5 -10.29 -9.05 -12.28
N ARG A 6 -10.90 -9.69 -13.30
CA ARG A 6 -11.03 -11.16 -13.38
C ARG A 6 -9.71 -11.91 -13.61
N ARG A 7 -8.66 -11.26 -14.14
CA ARG A 7 -7.34 -11.90 -14.27
C ARG A 7 -6.57 -11.83 -12.96
N LEU A 8 -6.57 -10.67 -12.31
CA LEU A 8 -5.99 -10.51 -10.97
C LEU A 8 -6.72 -11.41 -9.96
N ALA A 9 -8.05 -11.32 -9.85
CA ALA A 9 -8.86 -12.18 -8.98
C ALA A 9 -8.70 -13.69 -9.25
N ARG A 10 -8.31 -14.08 -10.46
CA ARG A 10 -8.09 -15.49 -10.82
C ARG A 10 -6.67 -15.98 -10.53
N SER A 11 -5.66 -15.10 -10.59
CA SER A 11 -4.32 -15.38 -10.05
C SER A 11 -4.36 -15.47 -8.51
N LEU A 12 -5.19 -14.65 -7.90
CA LEU A 12 -5.52 -14.61 -6.47
C LEU A 12 -6.15 -15.92 -5.93
N ARG A 13 -7.05 -16.55 -6.69
CA ARG A 13 -7.72 -17.83 -6.34
C ARG A 13 -6.81 -19.08 -6.35
N LEU A 14 -5.60 -18.99 -6.89
CA LEU A 14 -4.67 -20.12 -7.01
C LEU A 14 -3.57 -20.12 -5.94
N LEU A 15 -3.60 -19.14 -5.03
CA LEU A 15 -2.59 -19.01 -3.99
C LEU A 15 -2.98 -19.82 -2.74
N PRO A 16 -2.02 -20.49 -2.09
CA PRO A 16 -2.27 -21.11 -0.80
C PRO A 16 -2.74 -20.05 0.20
N ALA A 17 -3.70 -20.41 1.05
CA ALA A 17 -4.19 -19.55 2.12
C ALA A 17 -3.00 -19.10 2.99
N GLY A 18 -2.68 -17.80 2.97
CA GLY A 18 -1.64 -17.21 3.82
C GLY A 18 -0.43 -16.58 3.12
N SER A 19 -0.43 -16.30 1.81
CA SER A 19 0.70 -15.60 1.17
C SER A 19 0.32 -14.25 0.57
N LEU A 20 0.22 -13.23 1.43
CA LEU A 20 0.37 -11.80 1.08
C LEU A 20 1.60 -11.56 0.19
N ALA A 21 2.68 -12.31 0.42
CA ALA A 21 3.93 -12.23 -0.33
C ALA A 21 3.80 -12.36 -1.86
N TYR A 22 2.77 -13.07 -2.36
CA TYR A 22 2.57 -13.27 -3.81
C TYR A 22 1.69 -12.21 -4.48
N LEU A 23 0.85 -11.51 -3.71
CA LEU A 23 0.09 -10.35 -4.18
C LEU A 23 1.00 -9.13 -4.39
N VAL A 24 2.02 -9.03 -3.54
CA VAL A 24 3.03 -7.97 -3.49
C VAL A 24 3.99 -8.02 -4.70
N THR A 25 4.16 -9.18 -5.35
CA THR A 25 5.20 -9.38 -6.39
C THR A 25 4.75 -9.04 -7.82
N LEU A 26 3.48 -8.72 -8.07
CA LEU A 26 2.93 -8.55 -9.43
C LEU A 26 2.58 -7.10 -9.81
N TYR A 27 2.85 -6.13 -8.93
CA TYR A 27 2.66 -4.70 -9.18
C TYR A 27 3.98 -3.96 -8.86
N PRO A 28 4.38 -2.92 -9.62
CA PRO A 28 3.56 -2.12 -10.53
C PRO A 28 3.49 -2.53 -12.01
N LEU A 29 2.38 -2.18 -12.68
CA LEU A 29 2.15 -2.34 -14.14
C LEU A 29 3.03 -1.41 -15.01
N ARG A 30 3.89 -0.59 -14.40
CA ARG A 30 4.91 0.25 -15.04
C ARG A 30 6.27 -0.03 -14.38
N PRO A 31 7.40 0.15 -15.08
CA PRO A 31 8.71 0.10 -14.44
C PRO A 31 8.84 1.27 -13.46
N VAL A 32 8.60 1.00 -12.18
CA VAL A 32 8.77 1.95 -11.06
C VAL A 32 9.80 1.35 -10.12
N LYS A 33 10.65 2.20 -9.52
CA LYS A 33 11.66 1.77 -8.55
C LYS A 33 10.97 1.32 -7.25
N LEU A 34 11.56 0.36 -6.53
CA LEU A 34 11.05 -0.01 -5.21
C LEU A 34 11.58 0.98 -4.18
N LEU A 35 10.75 1.39 -3.22
CA LEU A 35 11.21 2.31 -2.16
C LEU A 35 12.36 1.69 -1.35
N SER A 36 12.35 0.37 -1.17
CA SER A 36 13.44 -0.39 -0.55
C SER A 36 14.81 -0.12 -1.20
N ASP A 37 14.86 0.09 -2.51
CA ASP A 37 16.11 0.33 -3.25
C ASP A 37 16.72 1.70 -2.95
N ALA A 38 15.93 2.63 -2.40
CA ALA A 38 16.36 3.98 -2.06
C ALA A 38 16.71 4.17 -0.58
N LEU A 39 16.54 3.15 0.26
CA LEU A 39 16.86 3.22 1.68
C LEU A 39 18.35 2.92 1.89
N ALA A 40 19.07 3.92 2.40
CA ALA A 40 20.49 3.81 2.68
C ALA A 40 20.81 3.23 4.08
N ASP A 41 19.83 3.22 5.01
CA ASP A 41 19.96 2.71 6.39
C ASP A 41 18.57 2.50 7.05
N THR A 42 18.56 1.81 8.19
CA THR A 42 17.49 1.58 9.18
C THR A 42 17.00 2.81 9.95
N ALA A 43 17.53 4.01 9.67
CA ALA A 43 17.15 5.22 10.39
C ALA A 43 15.65 5.55 10.21
N ASP A 44 15.07 6.25 11.19
CA ASP A 44 13.71 6.78 11.10
C ASP A 44 13.51 7.50 9.76
N PHE A 45 12.62 6.99 8.90
CA PHE A 45 12.36 7.56 7.59
C PHE A 45 10.89 7.93 7.41
N PHE A 46 10.70 9.04 6.71
CA PHE A 46 9.40 9.58 6.38
C PHE A 46 9.23 9.56 4.87
N VAL A 47 8.01 9.29 4.41
CA VAL A 47 7.62 9.50 3.02
C VAL A 47 6.57 10.61 2.94
N GLU A 48 6.77 11.52 1.99
CA GLU A 48 5.83 12.59 1.63
C GLU A 48 5.28 12.33 0.22
N HIS A 49 4.36 13.16 -0.26
CA HIS A 49 3.81 13.06 -1.62
C HIS A 49 3.25 11.66 -1.94
N VAL A 50 2.57 11.06 -0.97
CA VAL A 50 2.06 9.68 -1.07
C VAL A 50 0.79 9.65 -1.93
N HIS A 51 0.74 8.69 -2.84
CA HIS A 51 -0.41 8.40 -3.68
C HIS A 51 -0.85 6.94 -3.50
N LEU A 52 -2.07 6.71 -3.03
CA LEU A 52 -2.64 5.37 -2.90
C LEU A 52 -3.05 4.88 -4.29
N THR A 53 -2.57 3.70 -4.64
CA THR A 53 -2.87 3.03 -5.93
C THR A 53 -3.76 1.81 -5.73
N ALA A 54 -3.74 1.19 -4.54
CA ALA A 54 -4.72 0.18 -4.17
C ALA A 54 -4.89 0.04 -2.65
N ILE A 55 -6.03 -0.53 -2.24
CA ILE A 55 -6.29 -1.03 -0.88
C ILE A 55 -6.63 -2.50 -1.00
N VAL A 56 -5.89 -3.35 -0.28
CA VAL A 56 -6.05 -4.81 -0.26
C VAL A 56 -6.54 -5.22 1.12
N PHE A 57 -7.70 -5.86 1.15
CA PHE A 57 -8.23 -6.54 2.32
C PHE A 57 -8.07 -8.03 2.13
N ASP A 58 -7.35 -8.70 3.02
CA ASP A 58 -7.19 -10.15 2.96
C ASP A 58 -7.76 -10.83 4.21
N ASN A 59 -7.32 -12.07 4.48
CA ASN A 59 -7.80 -12.82 5.64
C ASN A 59 -7.02 -12.51 6.93
N THR A 60 -6.20 -11.47 6.93
CA THR A 60 -5.45 -11.01 8.11
C THR A 60 -6.17 -9.84 8.79
N ASP A 61 -5.75 -9.50 10.01
CA ASP A 61 -6.26 -8.33 10.73
C ASP A 61 -5.65 -7.01 10.21
N ASP A 62 -4.68 -7.10 9.29
CA ASP A 62 -3.99 -5.97 8.69
C ASP A 62 -4.56 -5.65 7.29
N VAL A 63 -4.52 -4.38 6.95
CA VAL A 63 -4.78 -3.89 5.61
C VAL A 63 -3.45 -3.71 4.91
N THR A 64 -3.39 -4.01 3.61
CA THR A 64 -2.22 -3.67 2.78
C THR A 64 -2.58 -2.59 1.78
N ILE A 65 -1.91 -1.45 1.85
CA ILE A 65 -2.04 -0.35 0.91
C ILE A 65 -0.90 -0.43 -0.10
N TRP A 66 -1.22 -0.27 -1.37
CA TRP A 66 -0.23 -0.11 -2.42
C TRP A 66 -0.11 1.38 -2.70
N ALA A 67 1.10 1.91 -2.67
CA ALA A 67 1.31 3.35 -2.79
C ALA A 67 2.55 3.70 -3.59
N THR A 68 2.55 4.92 -4.13
CA THR A 68 3.74 5.56 -4.67
C THR A 68 4.10 6.82 -3.88
N THR A 69 5.39 7.17 -3.88
CA THR A 69 5.95 8.40 -3.32
C THR A 69 6.99 8.94 -4.30
N PHE A 70 7.31 10.23 -4.16
CA PHE A 70 8.34 10.88 -4.96
C PHE A 70 9.53 11.26 -4.07
N ARG A 71 10.73 10.91 -4.51
CA ARG A 71 11.99 11.28 -3.86
C ARG A 71 13.03 11.59 -4.92
N ASP A 72 13.72 12.72 -4.79
CA ASP A 72 14.78 13.13 -5.73
C ASP A 72 14.35 13.05 -7.22
N ASP A 73 13.13 13.51 -7.52
CA ASP A 73 12.45 13.47 -8.83
C ASP A 73 12.13 12.06 -9.38
N ASP A 74 12.41 11.01 -8.61
CA ASP A 74 12.07 9.63 -8.93
C ASP A 74 10.78 9.18 -8.23
N GLU A 75 9.96 8.41 -8.94
CA GLU A 75 8.78 7.73 -8.38
C GLU A 75 9.19 6.37 -7.80
N TYR A 76 8.74 6.12 -6.57
CA TYR A 76 8.98 4.88 -5.84
C TYR A 76 7.68 4.21 -5.44
N PHE A 77 7.60 2.92 -5.63
CA PHE A 77 6.46 2.08 -5.23
C PHE A 77 6.77 1.35 -3.92
N PHE A 78 5.76 1.24 -3.05
CA PHE A 78 5.87 0.51 -1.79
C PHE A 78 4.54 -0.09 -1.34
N HIS A 79 4.63 -1.14 -0.53
CA HIS A 79 3.50 -1.69 0.20
C HIS A 79 3.52 -1.19 1.63
N LEU A 80 2.36 -0.79 2.12
CA LEU A 80 2.16 -0.31 3.48
C LEU A 80 1.19 -1.24 4.20
N GLY A 81 1.70 -2.03 5.12
CA GLY A 81 0.90 -2.76 6.10
C GLY A 81 0.48 -1.81 7.22
N LEU A 82 -0.81 -1.84 7.57
CA LEU A 82 -1.33 -1.10 8.71
C LEU A 82 -2.52 -1.83 9.35
N PRO A 83 -2.71 -1.71 10.66
CA PRO A 83 -3.91 -2.18 11.32
C PRO A 83 -5.17 -1.54 10.73
N PHE A 84 -6.29 -2.26 10.73
CA PHE A 84 -7.56 -1.76 10.20
C PHE A 84 -8.02 -0.43 10.85
N HIS A 85 -7.70 -0.18 12.12
CA HIS A 85 -8.07 1.08 12.79
C HIS A 85 -7.27 2.29 12.27
N ASP A 86 -6.03 2.09 11.83
CA ASP A 86 -5.21 3.16 11.24
C ASP A 86 -5.63 3.49 9.81
N LEU A 87 -6.33 2.55 9.14
CA LEU A 87 -6.95 2.83 7.84
C LEU A 87 -7.92 4.01 7.94
N ASP A 88 -8.82 4.05 8.93
CA ASP A 88 -9.78 5.16 9.10
C ASP A 88 -9.07 6.51 9.18
N THR A 89 -7.96 6.57 9.93
CA THR A 89 -7.14 7.79 10.03
C THR A 89 -6.54 8.17 8.67
N LEU A 90 -6.02 7.20 7.92
CA LEU A 90 -5.49 7.41 6.58
C LEU A 90 -6.58 7.91 5.60
N LEU A 91 -7.80 7.35 5.67
CA LEU A 91 -8.90 7.74 4.79
C LEU A 91 -9.29 9.21 5.02
N ARG A 92 -9.34 9.66 6.28
CA ARG A 92 -9.69 11.05 6.64
C ARG A 92 -8.71 12.08 6.10
N VAL A 93 -7.45 11.70 5.90
CA VAL A 93 -6.42 12.61 5.38
C VAL A 93 -6.27 12.54 3.85
N ALA A 94 -7.14 11.81 3.14
CA ALA A 94 -7.17 11.71 1.68
C ALA A 94 -7.78 12.94 0.97
N GLY A 95 -7.78 14.10 1.63
CA GLY A 95 -8.29 15.37 1.09
C GLY A 95 -9.73 15.28 0.58
N ASP A 96 -9.97 15.86 -0.60
CA ASP A 96 -11.31 15.91 -1.23
C ASP A 96 -11.89 14.52 -1.56
N ARG A 97 -11.06 13.47 -1.54
CA ARG A 97 -11.50 12.09 -1.80
C ARG A 97 -11.86 11.30 -0.54
N ALA A 98 -11.71 11.88 0.65
CA ALA A 98 -11.89 11.17 1.92
C ALA A 98 -13.29 10.51 2.05
N GLU A 99 -14.36 11.26 1.79
CA GLU A 99 -15.74 10.74 1.92
C GLU A 99 -16.02 9.61 0.92
N LEU A 100 -15.70 9.82 -0.36
CA LEU A 100 -15.87 8.81 -1.41
C LEU A 100 -15.04 7.55 -1.12
N LEU A 101 -13.82 7.73 -0.62
CA LEU A 101 -12.94 6.61 -0.30
C LEU A 101 -13.48 5.79 0.87
N ALA A 102 -13.99 6.44 1.91
CA ALA A 102 -14.64 5.78 3.03
C ALA A 102 -15.87 4.97 2.59
N GLU A 103 -16.70 5.53 1.70
CA GLU A 103 -17.85 4.82 1.12
C GLU A 103 -17.41 3.60 0.30
N GLN A 104 -16.41 3.75 -0.57
CA GLN A 104 -15.88 2.63 -1.37
C GLN A 104 -15.31 1.50 -0.51
N VAL A 105 -14.62 1.84 0.59
CA VAL A 105 -14.13 0.86 1.56
C VAL A 105 -15.29 0.15 2.25
N ALA A 106 -16.29 0.89 2.72
CA ALA A 106 -17.47 0.31 3.37
C ALA A 106 -18.22 -0.64 2.43
N ASP A 107 -18.45 -0.23 1.18
CA ASP A 107 -19.10 -1.02 0.14
C ASP A 107 -18.29 -2.29 -0.18
N ALA A 108 -16.97 -2.18 -0.30
CA ALA A 108 -16.10 -3.32 -0.57
C ALA A 108 -16.17 -4.36 0.55
N LEU A 109 -16.15 -3.92 1.81
CA LEU A 109 -16.23 -4.80 2.97
C LEU A 109 -17.63 -5.41 3.13
N ALA A 110 -18.69 -4.67 2.83
CA ALA A 110 -20.06 -5.15 2.93
C ALA A 110 -20.42 -6.16 1.81
N SER A 111 -19.80 -6.02 0.64
CA SER A 111 -20.09 -6.85 -0.55
C SER A 111 -19.05 -7.94 -0.83
N ALA A 112 -18.01 -8.06 0.00
CA ALA A 112 -16.98 -9.09 -0.16
C ALA A 112 -17.53 -10.50 0.07
N GLU A 113 -17.85 -11.21 -1.02
CA GLU A 113 -18.20 -12.64 -0.99
C GLU A 113 -16.97 -13.55 -0.93
N GLU A 114 -15.83 -13.09 -1.46
CA GLU A 114 -14.57 -13.83 -1.51
C GLU A 114 -13.39 -12.90 -1.17
N TYR A 115 -12.45 -13.42 -0.37
CA TYR A 115 -11.20 -12.74 -0.04
C TYR A 115 -10.02 -13.31 -0.85
N PRO A 116 -9.00 -12.47 -1.12
CA PRO A 116 -8.91 -11.07 -0.70
C PRO A 116 -9.63 -10.12 -1.68
N CYS A 117 -10.09 -8.99 -1.16
CA CYS A 117 -10.78 -7.93 -1.88
C CYS A 117 -9.79 -6.78 -2.20
N LEU A 118 -9.93 -6.21 -3.40
CA LEU A 118 -9.01 -5.18 -3.94
C LEU A 118 -9.80 -3.97 -4.43
N LEU A 119 -9.47 -2.80 -3.90
CA LEU A 119 -9.85 -1.50 -4.44
C LEU A 119 -8.67 -0.90 -5.21
N GLU A 120 -8.83 -0.60 -6.50
CA GLU A 120 -7.74 -0.14 -7.38
C GLU A 120 -7.97 1.29 -7.89
N TYR A 121 -6.90 2.08 -7.89
CA TYR A 121 -6.84 3.52 -8.18
C TYR A 121 -5.69 3.83 -9.15
N THR A 122 -5.72 3.27 -10.36
CA THR A 122 -4.59 3.34 -11.32
C THR A 122 -4.99 3.77 -12.73
N SER A 123 -6.27 4.08 -12.96
CA SER A 123 -6.80 4.44 -14.27
C SER A 123 -7.17 5.92 -14.34
N GLU A 124 -7.44 6.45 -15.54
CA GLU A 124 -7.97 7.82 -15.68
C GLU A 124 -9.34 7.99 -15.01
N GLU A 125 -10.16 6.93 -15.02
CA GLU A 125 -11.50 6.92 -14.40
C GLU A 125 -11.44 6.77 -12.87
N SER A 126 -10.35 6.19 -12.35
CA SER A 126 -10.07 5.98 -10.93
C SER A 126 -8.60 6.27 -10.68
N PRO A 127 -8.19 7.56 -10.65
CA PRO A 127 -6.78 7.92 -10.54
C PRO A 127 -6.26 7.64 -9.13
N PRO A 128 -4.93 7.59 -8.95
CA PRO A 128 -4.32 7.47 -7.63
C PRO A 128 -4.82 8.54 -6.66
N ILE A 129 -4.94 8.16 -5.38
CA ILE A 129 -5.46 9.05 -4.33
C ILE A 129 -4.28 9.72 -3.62
N ALA A 130 -4.13 11.03 -3.81
CA ALA A 130 -3.11 11.79 -3.11
C ALA A 130 -3.45 11.96 -1.62
N LEU A 131 -2.42 11.95 -0.77
CA LEU A 131 -2.50 12.33 0.65
C LEU A 131 -1.87 13.72 0.84
N PRO A 132 -2.63 14.81 0.60
CA PRO A 132 -2.07 16.17 0.60
C PRO A 132 -1.62 16.60 2.00
N GLY A 133 -0.39 17.11 2.09
CA GLY A 133 0.14 17.65 3.35
C GLY A 133 0.38 16.59 4.43
N VAL A 134 0.50 15.31 4.04
CA VAL A 134 0.76 14.21 4.97
C VAL A 134 2.17 13.67 4.76
N ALA A 135 2.87 13.43 5.87
CA ALA A 135 4.06 12.59 5.94
C ALA A 135 3.73 11.30 6.69
N LEU A 136 4.16 10.15 6.17
CA LEU A 136 4.02 8.86 6.84
C LEU A 136 5.37 8.43 7.41
N LYS A 137 5.40 8.07 8.70
CA LYS A 137 6.55 7.40 9.31
C LYS A 137 6.40 5.90 9.08
N LEU A 138 7.42 5.29 8.50
CA LEU A 138 7.38 3.90 8.06
C LEU A 138 8.46 3.09 8.80
N ALA A 139 8.13 1.85 9.15
CA ALA A 139 9.08 0.86 9.66
C ALA A 139 9.51 -0.09 8.54
N VAL A 140 10.82 -0.32 8.42
CA VAL A 140 11.39 -1.31 7.49
C VAL A 140 11.09 -2.73 7.98
N THR A 141 10.74 -3.62 7.05
CA THR A 141 10.64 -5.05 7.34
C THR A 141 11.81 -5.81 6.71
N TYR A 142 12.32 -6.79 7.46
CA TYR A 142 13.41 -7.66 7.03
C TYR A 142 12.92 -9.10 6.91
N PRO A 143 13.50 -9.91 6.01
CA PRO A 143 13.20 -11.34 5.96
C PRO A 143 13.54 -12.00 7.30
N ALA A 144 12.61 -12.79 7.85
CA ALA A 144 12.81 -13.49 9.13
C ALA A 144 13.90 -14.58 9.05
N ASP A 145 14.14 -15.12 7.86
CA ASP A 145 15.11 -16.20 7.60
C ASP A 145 16.39 -15.70 6.91
N ALA A 146 16.70 -14.39 7.00
CA ALA A 146 17.97 -13.91 6.48
C ALA A 146 19.12 -14.41 7.37
N ASP A 147 19.98 -15.27 6.81
CA ASP A 147 21.18 -15.74 7.50
C ASP A 147 22.06 -14.53 7.88
N GLU A 148 22.61 -14.53 9.11
CA GLU A 148 23.48 -13.45 9.66
C GLU A 148 24.74 -13.13 8.79
N VAL A 149 24.98 -13.93 7.74
CA VAL A 149 26.12 -13.81 6.83
C VAL A 149 25.81 -12.92 5.63
N ASP A 150 24.53 -12.73 5.28
CA ASP A 150 24.06 -11.82 4.24
C ASP A 150 23.56 -10.52 4.88
N ASP A 151 23.96 -9.37 4.33
CA ASP A 151 23.39 -8.07 4.70
C ASP A 151 21.93 -8.04 4.23
N PRO A 152 20.94 -8.25 5.14
CA PRO A 152 19.58 -8.58 4.75
C PRO A 152 18.95 -7.41 4.02
N GLN A 153 18.62 -7.61 2.74
CA GLN A 153 17.96 -6.58 1.97
C GLN A 153 16.54 -6.35 2.52
N PRO A 154 16.12 -5.08 2.68
CA PRO A 154 14.79 -4.76 3.18
C PRO A 154 13.72 -5.26 2.21
N HIS A 155 12.62 -5.79 2.73
CA HIS A 155 11.44 -6.04 1.90
C HIS A 155 10.82 -4.72 1.45
N ASN A 156 10.20 -4.69 0.27
CA ASN A 156 9.39 -3.55 -0.17
C ASN A 156 7.97 -3.54 0.45
N ILE A 157 7.91 -3.94 1.73
CA ILE A 157 6.73 -3.92 2.58
C ILE A 157 7.14 -3.18 3.85
N PHE A 158 6.36 -2.19 4.24
CA PHE A 158 6.63 -1.32 5.38
C PHE A 158 5.43 -1.29 6.30
N TYR A 159 5.66 -1.18 7.61
CA TYR A 159 4.57 -0.96 8.56
C TYR A 159 4.39 0.53 8.84
N LEU A 160 3.14 0.96 8.95
CA LEU A 160 2.83 2.33 9.37
C LEU A 160 3.18 2.52 10.86
N GLU A 161 4.06 3.46 11.17
CA GLU A 161 4.34 3.87 12.55
C GLU A 161 3.60 5.14 12.95
N GLY A 162 3.25 6.00 11.99
CA GLY A 162 2.49 7.21 12.28
C GLY A 162 2.15 8.05 11.07
N ILE A 163 1.06 8.82 11.20
CA ILE A 163 0.55 9.77 10.20
C ILE A 163 0.75 11.18 10.74
N PHE A 164 1.49 12.01 10.00
CA PHE A 164 1.83 13.37 10.40
C PHE A 164 1.26 14.36 9.38
N ALA A 165 0.23 15.10 9.77
CA ALA A 165 -0.34 16.17 8.95
C ALA A 165 0.44 17.47 9.15
N ARG A 166 0.78 18.15 8.05
CA ARG A 166 1.29 19.53 8.09
C ARG A 166 0.17 20.45 8.56
N LEU A 167 0.41 21.16 9.65
CA LEU A 167 -0.45 22.25 10.08
C LEU A 167 -0.28 23.40 9.07
N SER A 168 -1.33 23.73 8.34
CA SER A 168 -1.37 24.96 7.55
C SER A 168 -1.34 26.16 8.51
N SER A 169 -0.39 27.07 8.28
CA SER A 169 -0.39 28.42 8.87
C SER A 169 -1.34 29.35 8.13
#